data_AF-A0A3D2IDX0-F1
#
_entry.id   AF-A0A3D2IDX0-F1
#
_cell.length_a   1.000
_cell.length_b   1.000
_cell.length_c   1.000
_cell.angle_alpha   90.00
_cell.angle_beta   90.00
_cell.angle_gamma   90.00
#
_symmetry.space_group_name_H-M   'P 1'
#
loop_
_entity.id
_entity.type
_entity.pdbx_description
1 polymer ?
#
loop_
_entity_poly.entity_id
_entity_poly.type
_entity_poly.pdbx_seq_one_letter_code
_entity_poly.pdbx_strand_id
1 'polypeptide(L)'
;MAKEKSQKNPYLSSYGGGYIRADQWVTEKLCALIAKKQGSELPDKFWNLPNWKSIFRRQVQMASSLLIIYDADAISSALRDKRLYNVRSFGAFSYSGFSKILDEHQQRIDSNAKEAEFELQSRDTKQIPKLHKRDNKLSRLKNIDGETRPIQSG
;
A
#
# COMPACT_ATOMS: atom_id res chain seq x y z
N MET A 1 -12.53 5.53 8.75
CA MET A 1 -11.14 5.13 8.43
C MET A 1 -10.40 4.96 9.75
N ALA A 2 -9.42 4.06 9.81
CA ALA A 2 -8.73 3.70 11.04
C ALA A 2 -7.47 4.55 11.25
N LYS A 3 -7.08 4.77 12.51
CA LYS A 3 -5.82 5.46 12.85
C LYS A 3 -4.62 4.53 12.73
N GLU A 4 -4.83 3.23 12.93
CA GLU A 4 -3.78 2.21 12.97
C GLU A 4 -4.00 1.15 11.89
N LYS A 5 -2.89 0.55 11.45
CA LYS A 5 -2.90 -0.54 10.47
C LYS A 5 -3.51 -1.79 11.09
N SER A 6 -4.42 -2.43 10.37
CA SER A 6 -4.95 -3.73 10.77
C SER A 6 -5.21 -4.60 9.56
N GLN A 7 -5.53 -5.88 9.77
CA GLN A 7 -5.89 -6.78 8.66
C GLN A 7 -7.09 -6.26 7.86
N LYS A 8 -8.06 -5.62 8.52
CA LYS A 8 -9.24 -5.03 7.86
C LYS A 8 -8.89 -3.73 7.12
N ASN A 9 -7.93 -2.96 7.62
CA ASN A 9 -7.49 -1.69 7.04
C ASN A 9 -5.97 -1.72 6.78
N PRO A 10 -5.51 -2.48 5.76
CA PRO A 10 -4.08 -2.67 5.56
C PRO A 10 -3.42 -1.52 4.78
N TYR A 11 -4.20 -0.71 4.06
CA TYR A 11 -3.70 0.31 3.14
C TYR A 11 -3.70 1.69 3.78
N LEU A 12 -2.69 2.52 3.45
CA LEU A 12 -2.65 3.92 3.86
C LEU A 12 -3.36 4.79 2.80
N SER A 13 -4.30 5.63 3.25
CA SER A 13 -4.98 6.62 2.41
C SER A 13 -4.00 7.67 1.91
N SER A 14 -4.11 8.03 0.63
CA SER A 14 -3.28 9.08 0.04
C SER A 14 -3.82 10.49 0.34
N TYR A 15 -5.07 10.61 0.83
CA TYR A 15 -5.82 11.87 0.92
C TYR A 15 -6.25 12.20 2.36
N GLY A 16 -5.42 11.84 3.34
CA GLY A 16 -5.61 12.26 4.74
C GLY A 16 -6.62 11.44 5.55
N GLY A 17 -6.79 10.16 5.18
CA GLY A 17 -7.74 9.24 5.81
C GLY A 17 -7.21 8.35 6.94
N GLY A 18 -5.88 8.20 7.05
CA GLY A 18 -5.27 7.14 7.86
C GLY A 18 -5.31 5.79 7.13
N TYR A 19 -5.53 4.71 7.86
CA TYR A 19 -5.61 3.37 7.29
C TYR A 19 -7.03 3.01 6.82
N ILE A 20 -7.12 2.44 5.62
CA ILE A 20 -8.35 2.21 4.89
C ILE A 20 -8.43 0.78 4.35
N ARG A 21 -9.66 0.36 4.03
CA ARG A 21 -9.96 -0.92 3.39
C ARG A 21 -9.48 -0.93 1.95
N ALA A 22 -9.30 -2.13 1.40
CA ALA A 22 -8.90 -2.36 0.01
C ALA A 22 -9.82 -1.64 -1.00
N ASP A 23 -11.14 -1.76 -0.83
CA ASP A 23 -12.14 -1.16 -1.71
C ASP A 23 -12.05 0.37 -1.75
N GLN A 24 -11.86 0.99 -0.59
CA GLN A 24 -11.64 2.42 -0.45
C GLN A 24 -10.33 2.85 -1.13
N TRP A 25 -9.26 2.08 -0.93
CA TRP A 25 -7.95 2.40 -1.48
C TRP A 25 -7.94 2.36 -3.02
N VAL A 26 -8.50 1.31 -3.63
CA VAL A 26 -8.61 1.24 -5.10
C VAL A 26 -9.53 2.37 -5.62
N THR A 27 -10.59 2.70 -4.87
CA THR A 27 -11.48 3.81 -5.23
C THR A 27 -10.77 5.17 -5.19
N GLU A 28 -9.89 5.42 -4.21
CA GLU A 28 -9.07 6.65 -4.18
C GLU A 28 -8.23 6.79 -5.46
N LYS A 29 -7.64 5.69 -5.95
CA LYS A 29 -6.87 5.69 -7.20
C LYS A 29 -7.75 6.01 -8.42
N LEU A 30 -8.94 5.44 -8.48
CA LEU A 30 -9.90 5.76 -9.55
C LEU A 30 -10.33 7.24 -9.49
N CYS A 31 -10.69 7.76 -8.32
CA CYS A 31 -11.07 9.17 -8.17
C CYS A 31 -9.93 10.11 -8.55
N ALA A 32 -8.68 9.75 -8.24
CA ALA A 32 -7.49 10.50 -8.65
C ALA A 32 -7.36 10.58 -10.18
N LEU A 33 -7.59 9.46 -10.88
CA LEU A 33 -7.60 9.42 -12.34
C LEU A 33 -8.74 10.27 -12.92
N ILE A 34 -9.91 10.24 -12.28
CA ILE A 34 -11.06 11.03 -12.71
C ILE A 34 -10.72 12.53 -12.64
N ALA A 35 -10.21 12.98 -11.49
CA ALA A 35 -9.80 14.36 -11.24
C ALA A 35 -8.71 14.81 -12.23
N LYS A 36 -7.65 14.01 -12.38
CA LYS A 36 -6.55 14.30 -13.30
C LYS A 36 -7.03 14.55 -14.72
N LYS A 37 -7.97 13.74 -15.21
CA LYS A 37 -8.53 13.91 -16.56
C LYS A 37 -9.57 15.04 -16.64
N GLN A 38 -10.10 15.51 -15.52
CA GLN A 38 -10.89 16.76 -15.46
C GLN A 38 -9.99 18.01 -15.35
N GLY A 39 -8.67 17.85 -15.31
CA GLY A 39 -7.73 18.96 -15.14
C GLY A 39 -7.73 19.54 -13.72
N SER A 40 -8.24 18.78 -12.75
CA SER A 40 -8.26 19.16 -11.34
C SER A 40 -7.46 18.19 -10.49
N GLU A 41 -6.96 18.67 -9.36
CA GLU A 41 -6.38 17.81 -8.33
C GLU A 41 -7.48 17.32 -7.39
N LEU A 42 -7.33 16.09 -6.89
CA LEU A 42 -8.28 15.53 -5.95
C LEU A 42 -7.95 16.09 -4.54
N PRO A 43 -8.88 16.82 -3.89
CA PRO A 43 -8.58 17.44 -2.61
C PRO A 43 -8.38 16.43 -1.48
N ASP A 44 -7.69 16.84 -0.41
CA ASP A 44 -7.67 16.08 0.82
C ASP A 44 -9.08 15.86 1.37
N LYS A 45 -9.33 14.65 1.86
CA LYS A 45 -10.64 14.22 2.39
C LYS A 45 -11.79 14.50 1.42
N PHE A 46 -11.55 14.39 0.11
CA PHE A 46 -12.52 14.64 -0.96
C PHE A 46 -13.87 13.92 -0.77
N TRP A 47 -13.89 12.76 -0.11
CA TRP A 47 -15.12 12.02 0.20
C TRP A 47 -16.13 12.79 1.08
N ASN A 48 -15.72 13.89 1.72
CA ASN A 48 -16.61 14.79 2.45
C ASN A 48 -17.26 15.86 1.53
N LEU A 49 -16.68 16.12 0.35
CA LEU A 49 -17.17 17.13 -0.58
C LEU A 49 -18.40 16.61 -1.33
N PRO A 50 -19.45 17.42 -1.52
CA PRO A 50 -20.72 16.97 -2.12
C PRO A 50 -20.54 16.37 -3.52
N ASN A 51 -19.68 16.98 -4.35
CA ASN A 51 -19.42 16.54 -5.73
C ASN A 51 -18.80 15.15 -5.79
N TRP A 52 -17.98 14.81 -4.80
CA TRP A 52 -17.20 13.57 -4.78
C TRP A 52 -17.81 12.50 -3.88
N LYS A 53 -18.52 12.87 -2.83
CA LYS A 53 -19.08 11.96 -1.82
C LYS A 53 -19.97 10.89 -2.44
N SER A 54 -20.86 11.29 -3.36
CA SER A 54 -21.76 10.35 -4.05
C SER A 54 -20.99 9.41 -4.97
N ILE A 55 -20.07 9.97 -5.77
CA ILE A 55 -19.22 9.21 -6.69
C ILE A 55 -18.39 8.19 -5.91
N PHE A 56 -17.68 8.63 -4.87
CA PHE A 56 -16.83 7.80 -4.04
C PHE A 56 -17.62 6.65 -3.42
N ARG A 57 -18.75 6.93 -2.76
CA ARG A 57 -19.59 5.88 -2.15
C ARG A 57 -20.05 4.82 -3.16
N ARG A 58 -20.52 5.26 -4.34
CA ARG A 58 -20.95 4.35 -5.40
C ARG A 58 -19.78 3.50 -5.91
N GLN A 59 -18.62 4.10 -6.13
CA GLN A 59 -17.45 3.35 -6.60
C GLN A 59 -16.92 2.39 -5.54
N VAL A 60 -16.98 2.72 -4.25
CA VAL A 60 -16.59 1.80 -3.16
C VAL A 60 -17.44 0.53 -3.16
N GLN A 61 -18.75 0.65 -3.38
CA GLN A 61 -19.64 -0.52 -3.49
C GLN A 61 -19.25 -1.41 -4.68
N MET A 62 -19.00 -0.79 -5.84
CA MET A 62 -18.57 -1.53 -7.04
C MET A 62 -17.19 -2.17 -6.86
N ALA A 63 -16.25 -1.47 -6.24
CA ALA A 63 -14.92 -1.99 -5.93
C ALA A 63 -14.99 -3.17 -4.98
N SER A 64 -15.91 -3.15 -4.00
CA SER A 64 -16.13 -4.30 -3.10
C SER A 64 -16.54 -5.55 -3.88
N SER A 65 -17.39 -5.42 -4.91
CA SER A 65 -17.76 -6.55 -5.77
C SER A 65 -16.58 -7.06 -6.61
N LEU A 66 -15.71 -6.18 -7.09
CA LEU A 66 -14.52 -6.56 -7.85
C LEU A 66 -13.50 -7.31 -7.01
N LEU A 67 -13.34 -6.89 -5.75
CA LEU A 67 -12.39 -7.51 -4.82
C LEU A 67 -12.76 -8.93 -4.38
N ILE A 68 -13.95 -9.41 -4.74
CA ILE A 68 -14.33 -10.82 -4.57
C ILE A 68 -13.58 -11.69 -5.59
N ILE A 69 -13.29 -11.13 -6.77
CA ILE A 69 -12.74 -11.87 -7.92
C ILE A 69 -11.24 -11.56 -8.11
N TYR A 70 -10.83 -10.32 -7.85
CA TYR A 70 -9.49 -9.82 -8.13
C TYR A 70 -8.83 -9.25 -6.89
N ASP A 71 -7.50 -9.34 -6.83
CA ASP A 71 -6.72 -8.69 -5.79
C ASP A 71 -6.70 -7.17 -5.96
N ALA A 72 -6.63 -6.46 -4.84
CA ALA A 72 -6.60 -5.00 -4.83
C ALA A 72 -5.40 -4.44 -5.63
N ASP A 73 -4.26 -5.12 -5.56
CA ASP A 73 -3.05 -4.75 -6.29
C ASP A 73 -3.19 -4.99 -7.80
N ALA A 74 -3.94 -6.01 -8.21
CA ALA A 74 -4.25 -6.27 -9.62
C ALA A 74 -5.11 -5.13 -10.18
N ILE A 75 -6.16 -4.75 -9.46
CA ILE A 75 -7.06 -3.67 -9.89
C ILE A 75 -6.30 -2.33 -9.93
N SER A 76 -5.49 -2.03 -8.92
CA SER A 76 -4.67 -0.81 -8.89
C SER A 76 -3.66 -0.74 -10.04
N SER A 77 -3.03 -1.88 -10.38
CA SER A 77 -2.09 -1.97 -11.50
C SER A 77 -2.79 -1.81 -12.84
N ALA A 78 -3.95 -2.42 -13.02
CA ALA A 78 -4.78 -2.27 -14.20
C ALA A 78 -5.22 -0.82 -14.41
N LEU A 79 -5.59 -0.09 -13.34
CA LEU A 79 -5.97 1.34 -13.44
C LEU A 79 -4.83 2.25 -13.96
N ARG A 80 -3.56 1.82 -13.84
CA ARG A 80 -2.41 2.55 -14.39
C ARG A 80 -2.13 2.19 -15.85
N ASP A 81 -2.78 1.17 -16.38
CA ASP A 81 -2.63 0.73 -17.76
C ASP A 81 -3.16 1.81 -18.71
N LYS A 82 -2.38 2.13 -19.75
CA LYS A 82 -2.75 3.11 -20.77
C LYS A 82 -4.04 2.72 -21.48
N ARG A 83 -4.37 1.43 -21.58
CA ARG A 83 -5.61 0.95 -22.20
C ARG A 83 -6.85 1.37 -21.42
N LEU A 84 -6.72 1.58 -20.11
CA LEU A 84 -7.81 1.95 -19.21
C LEU A 84 -7.85 3.45 -18.88
N TYR A 85 -7.10 4.29 -19.60
CA TYR A 85 -7.03 5.73 -19.36
C TYR A 85 -8.40 6.44 -19.40
N ASN A 86 -9.36 5.85 -20.11
CA ASN A 86 -10.70 6.40 -20.27
C ASN A 86 -11.70 5.95 -19.20
N VAL A 87 -11.35 4.97 -18.37
CA VAL A 87 -12.26 4.41 -17.38
C VAL A 87 -12.60 5.47 -16.34
N ARG A 88 -13.90 5.65 -16.11
CA ARG A 88 -14.46 6.60 -15.12
C ARG A 88 -15.22 5.92 -13.99
N SER A 89 -15.43 4.61 -14.08
CA SER A 89 -16.18 3.86 -13.09
C SER A 89 -15.83 2.38 -13.16
N PHE A 90 -15.83 1.73 -12.01
CA PHE A 90 -15.80 0.27 -11.92
C PHE A 90 -17.05 -0.40 -12.51
N GLY A 91 -18.16 0.34 -12.69
CA GLY A 91 -19.33 -0.16 -13.41
C GLY A 91 -19.07 -0.47 -14.88
N ALA A 92 -17.97 0.05 -15.46
CA ALA A 92 -17.51 -0.35 -16.79
C ALA A 92 -16.94 -1.78 -16.82
N PHE A 93 -16.86 -2.47 -15.68
CA PHE A 93 -16.33 -3.83 -15.59
C PHE A 93 -17.10 -4.85 -16.45
N SER A 94 -18.41 -4.67 -16.64
CA SER A 94 -19.20 -5.54 -17.53
C SER A 94 -18.77 -5.45 -19.00
N TYR A 95 -17.90 -4.50 -19.36
CA TYR A 95 -17.30 -4.43 -20.69
C TYR A 95 -16.14 -5.43 -20.80
N SER A 96 -16.19 -6.33 -21.79
CA SER A 96 -15.21 -7.44 -21.92
C SER A 96 -13.75 -6.99 -22.04
N GLY A 97 -13.51 -5.76 -22.53
CA GLY A 97 -12.16 -5.20 -22.58
C GLY A 97 -11.57 -4.91 -21.20
N PHE A 98 -12.40 -4.52 -20.23
CA PHE A 98 -11.92 -4.19 -18.88
C PHE A 98 -11.61 -5.45 -18.06
N SER A 99 -12.47 -6.47 -18.14
CA SER A 99 -12.24 -7.76 -17.48
C SER A 99 -10.97 -8.44 -18.00
N LYS A 100 -10.77 -8.45 -19.33
CA LYS A 100 -9.56 -9.04 -19.93
C LYS A 100 -8.27 -8.39 -19.40
N ILE A 101 -8.26 -7.06 -19.27
CA ILE A 101 -7.10 -6.36 -18.74
C ILE A 101 -6.89 -6.70 -17.26
N LEU A 102 -7.95 -6.79 -16.48
CA LEU A 102 -7.83 -7.23 -15.08
C LEU A 102 -7.29 -8.65 -14.97
N ASP A 103 -7.77 -9.58 -15.80
CA ASP A 103 -7.28 -10.96 -15.83
C ASP A 103 -5.77 -11.00 -16.16
N GLU A 104 -5.32 -10.23 -17.14
CA GLU A 104 -3.90 -10.11 -17.49
C GLU A 104 -3.05 -9.60 -16.32
N HIS A 105 -3.54 -8.60 -15.56
CA HIS A 105 -2.82 -8.06 -14.40
C HIS A 105 -2.88 -9.01 -13.19
N GLN A 106 -3.98 -9.74 -12.99
CA GLN A 106 -4.09 -10.76 -11.95
C GLN A 106 -3.11 -11.90 -12.22
N GLN A 107 -3.07 -12.43 -13.44
CA GLN A 107 -2.14 -13.50 -13.84
C GLN A 107 -0.68 -13.12 -13.62
N ARG A 108 -0.32 -11.84 -13.81
CA ARG A 108 1.04 -11.35 -13.53
C ARG A 108 1.35 -11.38 -12.04
N ILE A 109 0.41 -10.96 -11.19
CA ILE A 109 0.59 -11.00 -9.73
C ILE A 109 0.70 -12.44 -9.25
N ASP A 110 -0.16 -13.33 -9.73
CA ASP A 110 -0.13 -14.75 -9.38
C ASP A 110 1.18 -15.43 -9.81
N SER A 111 1.67 -15.09 -11.01
CA SER A 111 2.96 -15.60 -11.51
C SER A 111 4.13 -15.10 -10.67
N ASN A 112 4.15 -13.80 -10.36
CA ASN A 112 5.20 -13.21 -9.52
C ASN A 112 5.20 -13.79 -8.10
N ALA A 113 4.02 -14.09 -7.53
CA ALA A 113 3.91 -14.72 -6.22
C ALA A 113 4.52 -16.14 -6.24
N LYS A 114 4.25 -16.92 -7.29
CA LYS A 114 4.82 -18.27 -7.47
C LYS A 114 6.33 -18.25 -7.63
N GLU A 115 6.86 -17.31 -8.40
CA GLU A 115 8.32 -17.15 -8.58
C GLU A 115 9.00 -16.80 -7.25
N ALA A 116 8.41 -15.90 -6.46
CA ALA A 116 8.93 -15.52 -5.14
C ALA A 116 8.93 -16.70 -4.15
N GLU A 117 7.88 -17.53 -4.16
CA GLU A 117 7.80 -18.75 -3.34
C GLU A 117 8.88 -19.77 -3.73
N PHE A 118 9.11 -19.95 -5.04
CA PHE A 118 10.15 -20.85 -5.55
C PHE A 118 11.56 -20.38 -5.14
N GLU A 119 11.86 -19.09 -5.23
CA GLU A 119 13.13 -18.51 -4.76
C GLU A 119 13.35 -18.68 -3.26
N LEU A 120 12.30 -18.53 -2.44
CA LEU A 120 12.38 -18.72 -0.99
C LEU A 120 12.70 -20.16 -0.59
N GLN A 121 12.16 -21.14 -1.33
CA GLN A 121 12.44 -22.56 -1.08
C GLN A 121 13.84 -22.99 -1.56
N SER A 122 14.40 -22.31 -2.55
CA SER A 122 15.73 -22.62 -3.09
C SER A 122 16.87 -21.89 -2.37
N ARG A 123 16.58 -20.99 -1.43
CA ARG A 123 17.58 -20.44 -0.49
C ARG A 123 17.95 -21.48 0.56
N ASP A 124 19.02 -22.21 0.31
CA ASP A 124 19.75 -22.97 1.34
C ASP A 124 20.09 -22.04 2.51
N THR A 125 19.65 -22.37 3.72
CA THR A 125 19.83 -21.60 4.97
C THR A 125 21.29 -21.47 5.44
N LYS A 126 22.27 -21.88 4.64
CA LYS A 126 23.67 -22.05 5.06
C LYS A 126 24.58 -20.84 4.90
N GLN A 127 24.07 -19.68 4.46
CA GLN A 127 24.91 -18.49 4.28
C GLN A 127 24.30 -17.24 4.91
N ILE A 128 24.22 -17.20 6.24
CA ILE A 128 24.20 -15.91 6.94
C ILE A 128 25.67 -15.50 7.09
N PRO A 129 26.19 -14.53 6.32
CA PRO A 129 27.55 -14.03 6.54
C PRO A 129 27.63 -13.48 7.97
N LYS A 130 28.60 -13.98 8.75
CA LYS A 130 28.87 -13.49 10.12
C LYS A 130 29.00 -11.97 10.05
N LEU A 131 28.08 -11.26 10.69
CA LEU A 131 28.12 -9.80 10.79
C LEU A 131 29.44 -9.43 11.46
N HIS A 132 30.35 -8.76 10.73
CA HIS A 132 31.58 -8.27 11.32
C HIS A 132 31.23 -7.32 12.46
N LYS A 133 31.63 -7.68 13.68
CA LYS A 133 31.53 -6.86 14.90
C LYS A 133 32.29 -5.56 14.64
N ARG A 134 31.59 -4.50 14.23
CA ARG A 134 32.14 -3.15 14.27
C ARG A 134 31.98 -2.64 15.69
N ASP A 135 33.07 -2.19 16.28
CA ASP A 135 33.09 -1.53 17.58
C ASP A 135 32.32 -0.21 17.50
N ASN A 136 31.02 -0.27 17.79
CA ASN A 136 30.18 0.92 17.86
C ASN A 136 30.52 1.72 19.13
N LYS A 137 30.58 3.05 19.01
CA LYS A 137 30.91 4.04 20.07
C LYS A 137 30.26 3.79 21.45
N LEU A 138 29.14 3.06 21.50
CA LEU A 138 28.50 2.57 22.74
C LEU A 138 29.39 1.66 23.59
N SER A 139 30.31 0.88 22.99
CA SER A 139 31.26 0.05 23.74
C SER A 139 32.33 0.86 24.47
N ARG A 140 32.57 2.12 24.06
CA ARG A 140 33.53 3.04 24.70
C ARG A 140 32.97 3.78 25.91
N LEU A 141 31.64 3.84 26.06
CA LEU A 141 30.98 4.55 27.17
C LEU A 141 30.95 3.75 28.49
N LYS A 142 31.31 2.45 28.47
CA LYS A 142 31.31 1.61 29.68
C LYS A 142 32.51 1.79 30.60
N ASN A 143 33.46 2.66 30.25
CA ASN A 143 34.71 2.86 31.01
C ASN A 143 34.79 4.23 31.71
N ILE A 144 33.68 4.95 31.89
CA ILE A 144 33.68 6.32 32.45
C ILE A 144 33.12 6.40 33.89
N ASP A 145 32.67 5.30 34.50
CA ASP A 145 32.18 5.30 35.89
C ASP A 145 33.26 4.92 36.91
N GLY A 146 34.35 5.70 36.98
CA GLY A 146 35.49 5.39 37.84
C GLY A 146 36.29 6.60 38.31
N GLU A 147 35.66 7.62 38.90
CA GLU A 147 36.38 8.58 39.77
C GLU A 147 35.43 9.28 40.76
N THR A 148 34.85 8.54 41.71
CA THR A 148 34.32 9.12 42.95
C THR A 148 35.49 9.45 43.87
N ARG A 149 35.87 10.73 43.92
CA ARG A 149 36.82 11.24 44.94
C ARG A 149 36.09 11.33 46.29
N PRO A 150 36.63 10.76 47.39
CA PRO A 150 36.04 10.93 48.70
C PRO A 150 36.25 12.37 49.18
N ILE A 151 35.16 12.99 49.62
CA ILE A 151 35.14 14.28 50.30
C ILE A 151 35.84 14.07 51.65
N GLN A 152 37.04 14.62 51.82
CA GLN A 152 37.67 14.69 53.15
C GLN A 152 36.94 15.76 53.98
N SER A 153 36.44 15.32 55.13
CA SER A 153 35.93 16.17 56.21
C SER A 153 37.03 16.27 57.26
N GLY A 154 37.41 17.48 57.67
CA GLY A 154 38.44 17.75 58.68
C GLY A 154 39.04 19.13 58.52
#